data_AF-A0A258NWR3-F1
#
_entry.id   AF-A0A258NWR3-F1
#
_cell.length_a   1.000
_cell.length_b   1.000
_cell.length_c   1.000
_cell.angle_alpha   90.00
_cell.angle_beta   90.00
_cell.angle_gamma   90.00
#
_symmetry.space_group_name_H-M   'P 1'
#
loop_
_entity.id
_entity.type
_entity.pdbx_description
1 polymer ?
#
loop_
_entity_poly.entity_id
_entity_poly.type
_entity_poly.pdbx_seq_one_letter_code
_entity_poly.pdbx_strand_id
1 'polypeptide(L)' 'MESIIEYLKRNLKEAGPARWELIADKAGVAKTLPRKIAYDSKRENPGVQTIQPLIDYFRAVERGEFDLPEPAKQEA' A
#
# COMPACT_ATOMS: atom_id res chain seq x y z
N MET A 1 12.48 16.24 -1.02
CA MET A 1 11.98 15.25 -2.00
C MET A 1 11.52 14.04 -1.20
N GLU A 2 10.22 13.75 -1.19
CA GLU A 2 9.70 12.52 -0.60
C GLU A 2 10.04 11.36 -1.54
N SER A 3 10.67 10.30 -1.04
CA SER A 3 10.93 9.10 -1.83
C SER A 3 9.62 8.35 -2.09
N ILE A 4 9.55 7.59 -3.19
CA ILE A 4 8.38 6.78 -3.53
C ILE A 4 7.95 5.83 -2.40
N ILE A 5 8.93 5.35 -1.62
CA ILE A 5 8.71 4.51 -0.44
C ILE A 5 8.05 5.30 0.69
N GLU A 6 8.47 6.53 0.92
CA GLU A 6 7.89 7.39 1.96
C GLU A 6 6.44 7.75 1.60
N TYR A 7 6.17 8.03 0.33
CA TYR A 7 4.80 8.19 -0.18
C TYR A 7 3.94 6.95 0.09
N LEU A 8 4.43 5.75 -0.24
CA LEU A 8 3.71 4.50 0.04
C LEU A 8 3.51 4.27 1.53
N LYS A 9 4.53 4.52 2.36
CA LYS A 9 4.43 4.40 3.82
C LYS A 9 3.37 5.33 4.39
N ARG A 10 3.32 6.58 3.92
CA ARG A 10 2.32 7.56 4.35
C ARG A 10 0.91 7.05 4.05
N ASN A 11 0.65 6.73 2.79
CA ASN A 11 -0.65 6.21 2.35
C ASN A 11 -1.05 4.91 3.07
N LEU A 12 -0.10 3.99 3.29
CA LEU A 12 -0.37 2.76 4.03
C LEU A 12 -0.67 3.01 5.51
N LYS A 13 0.02 3.96 6.14
CA LYS A 13 -0.29 4.37 7.52
C LYS A 13 -1.67 5.04 7.61
N GLU A 14 -2.00 5.91 6.65
CA GLU A 14 -3.31 6.58 6.58
C GLU A 14 -4.45 5.58 6.31
N ALA A 15 -4.23 4.62 5.41
CA ALA A 15 -5.20 3.55 5.15
C ALA A 15 -5.36 2.61 6.36
N GLY A 16 -4.31 2.42 7.16
CA GLY A 16 -4.32 1.58 8.35
C GLY A 16 -4.19 0.07 8.06
N PRO A 17 -3.71 -0.71 9.03
CA PRO A 17 -3.35 -2.12 8.84
C PRO A 17 -4.52 -3.03 8.44
N ALA A 18 -5.75 -2.69 8.84
CA ALA A 18 -6.95 -3.44 8.47
C ALA A 18 -7.25 -3.44 6.97
N ARG A 19 -6.67 -2.49 6.20
CA ARG A 19 -6.87 -2.38 4.75
C ARG A 19 -5.72 -2.97 3.94
N TRP A 20 -4.58 -3.29 4.54
CA TRP A 20 -3.37 -3.64 3.81
C TRP A 20 -3.51 -4.89 2.95
N GLU A 21 -4.17 -5.93 3.45
CA GLU A 21 -4.38 -7.16 2.68
C GLU A 21 -5.30 -6.92 1.48
N LEU A 22 -6.31 -6.07 1.64
CA LEU A 22 -7.27 -5.73 0.58
C LEU A 22 -6.63 -4.82 -0.47
N ILE A 23 -5.83 -3.84 -0.03
CA ILE A 23 -5.05 -2.98 -0.94
C ILE A 23 -4.07 -3.83 -1.74
N ALA A 24 -3.40 -4.79 -1.09
CA ALA A 24 -2.50 -5.70 -1.78
C ALA A 24 -3.22 -6.53 -2.84
N ASP A 25 -4.39 -7.07 -2.49
CA ASP A 25 -5.22 -7.85 -3.41
C ASP A 25 -5.68 -7.02 -4.61
N LYS A 26 -6.19 -5.81 -4.37
CA LYS A 26 -6.63 -4.87 -5.42
C LYS A 26 -5.49 -4.40 -6.32
N ALA A 27 -4.32 -4.14 -5.74
CA ALA A 27 -3.13 -3.77 -6.48
C ALA A 27 -2.49 -4.97 -7.21
N GLY A 28 -2.89 -6.21 -6.93
CA GLY A 28 -2.29 -7.41 -7.53
C GLY A 28 -0.89 -7.72 -6.99
N VAL A 29 -0.61 -7.38 -5.73
CA VAL A 29 0.66 -7.65 -5.06
C VAL A 29 0.51 -8.62 -3.90
N ALA A 30 1.63 -9.14 -3.40
CA ALA A 30 1.62 -10.01 -2.23
C ALA A 30 1.08 -9.27 -0.99
N LYS A 31 0.16 -9.90 -0.25
CA LYS A 31 -0.44 -9.38 1.01
C LYS A 31 0.58 -8.98 2.09
N THR A 32 1.78 -9.54 2.04
CA THR A 32 2.88 -9.21 2.96
C THR A 32 3.64 -7.95 2.57
N LEU A 33 3.49 -7.46 1.33
CA LEU A 33 4.23 -6.33 0.79
C LEU A 33 3.88 -5.00 1.48
N PRO A 34 2.60 -4.61 1.68
CA PRO A 34 2.27 -3.37 2.38
C PRO A 34 2.75 -3.38 3.83
N ARG A 35 2.59 -4.51 4.54
CA ARG A 35 3.14 -4.69 5.89
C ARG A 35 4.66 -4.51 5.93
N LYS A 36 5.37 -5.06 4.94
CA LYS A 36 6.83 -4.87 4.81
C LYS A 36 7.20 -3.44 4.48
N ILE A 37 6.47 -2.73 3.63
CA ILE A 37 6.77 -1.32 3.32
C ILE A 37 6.52 -0.44 4.55
N ALA A 38 5.44 -0.68 5.29
CA ALA A 38 5.06 0.09 6.47
C ALA A 38 6.01 -0.12 7.67
N TYR A 39 6.45 -1.35 7.92
CA TYR A 39 7.28 -1.70 9.09
C TYR A 39 8.77 -1.91 8.80
N ASP A 40 9.13 -2.34 7.59
CA ASP A 40 10.48 -2.77 7.27
C ASP A 40 11.24 -1.63 6.57
N SER A 41 11.98 -0.85 7.37
CA SER A 41 12.85 0.23 6.87
C SER A 41 14.07 -0.27 6.07
N LYS A 42 14.36 -1.59 6.06
CA LYS A 42 15.51 -2.18 5.36
C LYS A 42 15.27 -2.42 3.87
N ARG A 43 14.03 -2.31 3.39
CA ARG A 43 13.74 -2.27 1.94
C ARG A 43 13.85 -0.84 1.45
N GLU A 44 15.07 -0.34 1.33
CA GLU A 44 15.36 0.95 0.70
C GLU A 44 15.20 0.88 -0.83
N ASN A 45 15.27 -0.32 -1.41
CA ASN A 45 15.01 -0.61 -2.83
C ASN A 45 14.27 -1.94 -3.01
N PRO A 46 12.97 -2.06 -2.64
CA PRO A 46 12.15 -3.09 -3.27
C PRO A 46 12.18 -2.80 -4.78
N GLY A 47 12.40 -3.83 -5.61
CA GLY A 47 12.45 -3.62 -7.06
C GLY A 47 11.26 -2.77 -7.49
N VAL A 48 11.51 -1.68 -8.23
CA VAL A 48 10.48 -0.71 -8.65
C VAL A 48 9.27 -1.45 -9.25
N GLN A 49 9.51 -2.53 -9.99
CA GLN A 49 8.49 -3.41 -10.56
C GLN A 49 7.51 -4.01 -9.55
N THR A 50 7.96 -4.32 -8.33
CA THR A 50 7.12 -4.91 -7.27
C THR A 50 6.24 -3.87 -6.59
N ILE A 51 6.70 -2.62 -6.47
CA ILE A 51 5.94 -1.52 -5.83
C ILE A 51 5.12 -0.70 -6.81
N GLN A 52 5.44 -0.74 -8.11
CA GLN A 52 4.73 -0.04 -9.18
C GLN A 52 3.20 -0.24 -9.13
N PRO A 53 2.66 -1.47 -9.02
CA PRO A 53 1.23 -1.68 -8.86
C PRO A 53 0.61 -0.99 -7.63
N LEU A 54 1.32 -0.97 -6.51
CA LEU A 54 0.88 -0.29 -5.28
C LEU A 54 0.84 1.23 -5.46
N ILE A 55 1.85 1.78 -6.14
CA ILE A 55 1.91 3.20 -6.47
C ILE A 55 0.78 3.58 -7.40
N ASP A 56 0.56 2.78 -8.44
CA ASP A 56 -0.49 3.01 -9.43
C ASP A 56 -1.87 3.00 -8.76
N TYR A 57 -2.11 2.01 -7.90
CA TYR A 57 -3.32 1.93 -7.08
C TYR A 57 -3.54 3.18 -6.23
N PHE A 58 -2.55 3.60 -5.44
CA PHE A 58 -2.70 4.81 -4.60
C PHE A 58 -2.87 6.09 -5.41
N ARG A 59 -2.16 6.23 -6.54
CA ARG A 59 -2.37 7.36 -7.45
C ARG A 59 -3.76 7.37 -8.06
N ALA A 60 -4.29 6.20 -8.39
CA ALA A 60 -5.63 6.07 -8.93
C ALA A 60 -6.70 6.37 -7.86
N VAL A 61 -6.45 6.01 -6.59
CA VAL A 61 -7.25 6.46 -5.45
C VAL A 61 -7.20 7.99 -5.28
N GLU A 62 -6.02 8.61 -5.33
CA GLU A 62 -5.89 10.07 -5.25
C GLU A 62 -6.56 10.80 -6.41
N ARG A 63 -6.63 10.18 -7.59
CA ARG A 63 -7.36 10.70 -8.76
C ARG A 63 -8.87 10.50 -8.67
N GLY A 64 -9.37 9.73 -7.70
CA GLY A 64 -10.77 9.36 -7.59
C GLY A 64 -11.21 8.27 -8.58
N GLU A 65 -10.28 7.53 -9.17
CA GLU A 65 -10.58 6.38 -10.03
C GLU A 65 -10.88 5.11 -9.23
N PHE A 66 -10.32 5.00 -8.01
CA PHE A 66 -10.60 3.93 -7.07
C PHE A 66 -10.94 4.47 -5.69
N ASP A 67 -11.73 3.70 -4.94
CA ASP A 67 -11.97 3.96 -3.52
C ASP A 67 -11.07 3.05 -2.65
N LEU A 68 -10.76 3.51 -1.44
CA LEU A 68 -10.03 2.68 -0.48
C LEU A 68 -10.95 1.54 -0.03
N PRO A 69 -10.45 0.30 0.04
CA PRO A 69 -11.29 -0.81 0.47
C PRO A 69 -11.76 -0.57 1.90
N GLU A 70 -12.98 -1.01 2.20
CA GLU A 70 -13.45 -1.06 3.59
C GLU A 70 -12.44 -1.86 4.42
N PRO A 71 -12.13 -1.42 5.67
CA PRO A 71 -11.24 -2.18 6.52
C PRO A 71 -11.82 -3.59 6.66
N ALA A 72 -10.99 -4.62 6.48
CA ALA A 72 -11.42 -5.98 6.77
C ALA A 72 -11.95 -5.94 8.20
N LYS A 73 -13.27 -6.14 8.37
CA LYS A 73 -13.88 -6.23 9.69
C LYS A 73 -13.05 -7.25 10.44
N GLN A 74 -12.29 -6.79 11.42
CA GLN A 74 -11.70 -7.69 12.40
C GLN A 74 -12.91 -8.23 13.15
N GLU A 75 -13.38 -9.40 12.74
CA GLU A 75 -14.35 -10.15 13.50
C GLU A 75 -13.72 -10.37 14.88
N ALA A 76 -14.50 -9.97 15.90
CA ALA A 76 -14.05 -9.63 17.25
C ALA A 76 -13.43 -10.79 18.04
#